data_AF-R7IIE8-F1
#
_entry.id   AF-R7IIE8-F1
#
_cell.length_a   1.000
_cell.length_b   1.000
_cell.length_c   1.000
_cell.angle_alpha   90.00
_cell.angle_beta   90.00
_cell.angle_gamma   90.00
#
_symmetry.space_group_name_H-M   'P 1'
#
loop_
_entity.id
_entity.type
_entity.pdbx_description
1 polymer ?
#
loop_
_entity_poly.entity_id
_entity_poly.type
_entity_poly.pdbx_seq_one_letter_code
_entity_poly.pdbx_strand_id
1 'polypeptide(L)'
;MQNSLKVSIDVPTGLNAETGNWNGRIQGCRSDMTIALLSAHAGLFMNEGRDAAGHVCLSELDVSIPLPLQGLIDEADYGHILEPRPHFCHKGTWGTAAIVGGDDGKIGAAILASRAALRLGAGRVKTEFLASDAPAVDPECPELMIAESPLDLASFSALVVGPGMGTGEKSVKRLLDAIHCEDTPLVLDADALTILAEKPELQEELLTRRAMTVLTPHPLEAAKLLRNKVEEVQSNRIFWARELALQTGAAIVLKGTGTVVSLRSGHAWVNPTGSAALATAGTGDVLSGMIGSFIAQGYDLTTAVLGAVWLHGAAAQCATMPVLADELSRRAATALGMLRRAKLRWAEAGSDPLSAVGTIALQPGQLAPAPVEMIGKVRH
;
A
#
# COMPACT_ATOMS: atom_id res chain seq x y z
N MET A 1 18.10 20.02 31.84
CA MET A 1 17.53 20.82 30.76
C MET A 1 16.03 20.59 30.79
N GLN A 2 15.21 21.63 30.97
CA GLN A 2 13.75 21.47 30.86
C GLN A 2 13.42 21.15 29.40
N ASN A 3 12.76 20.01 29.16
CA ASN A 3 12.15 19.71 27.87
C ASN A 3 10.99 20.68 27.66
N SER A 4 11.27 21.81 27.01
CA SER A 4 10.21 22.67 26.48
C SER A 4 9.57 21.99 25.28
N LEU A 5 8.25 22.03 25.21
CA LEU A 5 7.51 21.60 24.02
C LEU A 5 7.97 22.41 22.79
N LYS A 6 8.39 21.73 21.72
CA LYS A 6 8.82 22.34 20.47
C LYS A 6 7.70 22.27 19.45
N VAL A 7 7.16 23.42 19.07
CA VAL A 7 6.10 23.53 18.07
C VAL A 7 6.64 24.28 16.86
N SER A 8 6.53 23.67 15.68
CA SER A 8 6.77 24.35 14.40
C SER A 8 5.46 24.87 13.81
N ILE A 9 5.52 26.07 13.25
CA ILE A 9 4.44 26.65 12.46
C ILE A 9 4.76 26.39 11.00
N ASP A 10 3.82 25.78 10.30
CA ASP A 10 3.88 25.32 8.91
C ASP A 10 4.80 24.11 8.68
N VAL A 11 6.12 24.29 8.76
CA VAL A 11 7.13 23.25 8.48
C VAL A 11 8.32 23.41 9.43
N PRO A 12 8.90 22.32 9.97
CA PRO A 12 10.11 22.42 10.77
C PRO A 12 11.24 23.14 10.03
N THR A 13 11.83 24.16 10.67
CA THR A 13 12.83 25.01 10.04
C THR A 13 13.98 24.21 9.47
N GLY A 14 14.28 24.41 8.19
CA GLY A 14 15.34 23.71 7.46
C GLY A 14 14.88 22.45 6.73
N LEU A 15 13.64 21.98 6.93
CA LEU A 15 13.07 20.87 6.19
C LEU A 15 12.50 21.35 4.84
N ASN A 16 12.65 20.57 3.78
CA ASN A 16 11.97 20.79 2.52
C ASN A 16 10.53 20.27 2.59
N ALA A 17 9.56 21.17 2.42
CA ALA A 17 8.13 20.88 2.53
C ALA A 17 7.61 19.86 1.49
N GLU A 18 8.27 19.74 0.34
CA GLU A 18 7.82 18.85 -0.74
C GLU A 18 8.46 17.47 -0.67
N THR A 19 9.75 17.40 -0.31
CA THR A 19 10.53 16.16 -0.37
C THR A 19 10.76 15.49 0.99
N GLY A 20 10.62 16.24 2.08
CA GLY A 20 10.88 15.74 3.44
C GLY A 20 12.36 15.55 3.75
N ASN A 21 13.26 16.05 2.89
CA ASN A 21 14.71 16.06 3.12
C ASN A 21 15.14 17.38 3.78
N TRP A 22 16.27 17.37 4.50
CA TRP A 22 16.87 18.60 5.00
C TRP A 22 17.45 19.46 3.88
N ASN A 23 17.24 20.78 3.95
CA ASN A 23 17.87 21.74 3.06
C ASN A 23 19.36 21.90 3.43
N GLY A 24 20.24 21.47 2.53
CA GLY A 24 21.69 21.50 2.75
C GLY A 24 22.20 20.28 3.53
N ARG A 25 23.35 20.42 4.20
CA ARG A 25 24.05 19.30 4.87
C ARG A 25 23.81 19.22 6.38
N ILE A 26 23.12 20.21 6.94
CA ILE A 26 22.92 20.34 8.39
C ILE A 26 21.44 20.10 8.69
N GLN A 27 21.17 19.24 9.67
CA GLN A 27 19.81 19.00 10.13
C GLN A 27 19.22 20.26 10.77
N GLY A 28 17.97 20.57 10.44
CA GLY A 28 17.24 21.70 10.99
C GLY A 28 16.58 21.38 12.34
N CYS A 29 15.48 22.07 12.62
CA CYS A 29 14.74 21.89 13.87
C CYS A 29 13.86 20.63 13.81
N ARG A 30 13.84 19.84 14.89
CA ARG A 30 12.85 18.78 15.14
C ARG A 30 11.81 19.28 16.13
N SER A 31 10.56 18.91 15.91
CA SER A 31 9.40 19.38 16.67
C SER A 31 8.66 18.22 17.32
N ASP A 32 8.05 18.48 18.48
CA ASP A 32 7.08 17.55 19.08
C ASP A 32 5.73 17.64 18.35
N MET A 33 5.42 18.81 17.78
CA MET A 33 4.21 19.08 16.99
C MET A 33 4.50 20.08 15.86
N THR A 34 3.81 19.93 14.73
CA THR A 34 3.81 20.88 13.62
C THR A 34 2.38 21.26 13.26
N ILE A 35 2.09 22.57 13.20
CA ILE A 35 0.80 23.09 12.72
C ILE A 35 0.98 23.47 11.26
N ALA A 36 0.65 22.57 10.34
CA ALA A 36 0.70 22.81 8.90
C ALA A 36 -0.40 23.80 8.49
N LEU A 37 -0.06 24.83 7.71
CA LEU A 37 -1.01 25.86 7.30
C LEU A 37 -1.48 25.62 5.88
N LEU A 38 -2.77 25.87 5.61
CA LEU A 38 -3.46 25.75 4.31
C LEU A 38 -3.57 24.32 3.76
N SER A 39 -2.50 23.54 3.78
CA SER A 39 -2.49 22.17 3.26
C SER A 39 -1.47 21.30 3.98
N ALA A 40 -1.67 19.98 3.92
CA ALA A 40 -0.69 19.03 4.45
C ALA A 40 0.49 18.88 3.48
N HIS A 41 1.63 19.46 3.86
CA HIS A 41 2.87 19.35 3.08
C HIS A 41 3.38 17.90 3.06
N ALA A 42 3.56 17.34 1.87
CA ALA A 42 3.97 15.94 1.70
C ALA A 42 5.28 15.60 2.41
N GLY A 43 6.22 16.55 2.44
CA GLY A 43 7.51 16.40 3.11
C GLY A 43 7.39 16.15 4.61
N LEU A 44 6.28 16.52 5.27
CA LEU A 44 6.06 16.20 6.69
C LEU A 44 5.81 14.70 6.93
N PHE A 45 5.48 13.93 5.89
CA PHE A 45 5.11 12.51 5.98
C PHE A 45 6.12 11.59 5.29
N MET A 46 7.12 12.15 4.61
CA MET A 46 8.15 11.42 3.89
C MET A 46 9.53 11.59 4.53
N ASN A 47 10.43 10.66 4.21
CA ASN A 47 11.86 10.74 4.53
C ASN A 47 12.14 11.20 5.98
N GLU A 48 13.06 12.13 6.21
CA GLU A 48 13.38 12.68 7.52
C GLU A 48 12.26 13.54 8.11
N GLY A 49 11.39 14.09 7.27
CA GLY A 49 10.30 14.94 7.70
C GLY A 49 9.32 14.25 8.63
N ARG A 50 9.06 12.95 8.43
CA ARG A 50 8.26 12.14 9.36
C ARG A 50 8.79 12.16 10.79
N ASP A 51 10.11 12.16 10.92
CA ASP A 51 10.83 12.17 12.18
C ASP A 51 11.08 13.59 12.73
N ALA A 52 10.98 14.61 11.87
CA ALA A 52 11.20 16.01 12.21
C ALA A 52 9.92 16.75 12.61
N ALA A 53 8.78 16.33 12.07
CA ALA A 53 7.51 17.05 12.21
C ALA A 53 6.76 16.76 13.52
N GLY A 54 7.03 15.62 14.16
CA GLY A 54 6.27 15.20 15.34
C GLY A 54 4.80 14.96 15.00
N HIS A 55 3.88 15.35 15.87
CA HIS A 55 2.45 15.30 15.58
C HIS A 55 2.05 16.43 14.61
N VAL A 56 1.48 16.11 13.46
CA VAL A 56 1.07 17.10 12.45
C VAL A 56 -0.41 17.41 12.59
N CYS A 57 -0.75 18.69 12.74
CA CYS A 57 -2.12 19.20 12.69
C CYS A 57 -2.28 20.15 11.52
N LEU A 58 -3.37 20.01 10.75
CA LEU A 58 -3.70 20.89 9.65
C LEU A 58 -4.59 22.04 10.11
N SER A 59 -4.24 23.27 9.73
CA SER A 59 -5.08 24.46 9.86
C SER A 59 -5.31 25.05 8.47
N GLU A 60 -6.51 24.88 7.92
CA GLU A 60 -6.88 25.34 6.57
C GLU A 60 -7.11 26.86 6.50
N LEU A 61 -7.06 27.55 7.65
CA LEU A 61 -7.26 29.00 7.80
C LEU A 61 -8.58 29.52 7.21
N ASP A 62 -9.59 28.64 7.09
CA ASP A 62 -10.88 28.92 6.45
C ASP A 62 -10.73 29.43 5.00
N VAL A 63 -9.65 29.02 4.31
CA VAL A 63 -9.39 29.37 2.91
C VAL A 63 -9.64 28.17 2.01
N SER A 64 -10.45 28.35 0.97
CA SER A 64 -10.60 27.35 -0.09
C SER A 64 -9.40 27.40 -1.03
N ILE A 65 -8.61 26.33 -1.04
CA ILE A 65 -7.54 26.13 -2.03
C ILE A 65 -7.99 25.17 -3.14
N PRO A 66 -7.53 25.34 -4.39
CA PRO A 66 -7.77 24.35 -5.44
C PRO A 66 -7.18 22.99 -5.05
N LEU A 67 -7.86 21.90 -5.43
CA LEU A 67 -7.36 20.54 -5.18
C LEU A 67 -6.02 20.34 -5.91
N PRO A 68 -4.92 20.09 -5.16
CA PRO A 68 -3.63 19.84 -5.78
C PRO A 68 -3.60 18.46 -6.46
N LEU A 69 -2.78 18.32 -7.50
CA LEU A 69 -2.45 17.00 -8.12
C LEU A 69 -1.55 16.12 -7.22
N GLN A 70 -1.41 16.50 -5.96
CA GLN A 70 -0.58 15.87 -4.93
C GLN A 70 -1.29 15.99 -3.59
N GLY A 71 -1.61 14.87 -2.95
CA GLY A 71 -2.32 14.85 -1.67
C GLY A 71 -1.79 13.80 -0.70
N LEU A 72 -2.35 13.78 0.50
CA LEU A 72 -2.25 12.61 1.37
C LEU A 72 -3.36 11.62 1.01
N ILE A 73 -3.11 10.33 1.21
CA ILE A 73 -4.19 9.34 1.13
C ILE A 73 -5.20 9.62 2.25
N ASP A 74 -6.46 9.86 1.88
CA ASP A 74 -7.56 10.10 2.81
C ASP A 74 -8.68 9.06 2.69
N GLU A 75 -9.64 9.07 3.62
CA GLU A 75 -10.75 8.12 3.58
C GLU A 75 -11.64 8.27 2.33
N ALA A 76 -11.74 9.46 1.74
CA ALA A 76 -12.53 9.66 0.53
C ALA A 76 -11.92 8.90 -0.67
N ASP A 77 -10.60 8.75 -0.72
CA ASP A 77 -9.89 7.98 -1.75
C ASP A 77 -10.20 6.47 -1.73
N TYR A 78 -10.50 5.89 -0.56
CA TYR A 78 -10.70 4.44 -0.41
C TYR A 78 -12.00 4.04 0.30
N GLY A 79 -12.91 4.98 0.55
CA GLY A 79 -14.10 4.77 1.38
C GLY A 79 -15.02 3.65 0.90
N HIS A 80 -14.99 3.32 -0.38
CA HIS A 80 -15.71 2.17 -0.97
C HIS A 80 -15.22 0.82 -0.42
N ILE A 81 -13.93 0.68 -0.11
CA ILE A 81 -13.39 -0.54 0.52
C ILE A 81 -13.96 -0.74 1.92
N LEU A 82 -14.28 0.37 2.61
CA LEU A 82 -14.87 0.37 3.94
C LEU A 82 -16.38 0.06 3.92
N GLU A 83 -16.99 -0.08 2.75
CA GLU A 83 -18.39 -0.47 2.69
C GLU A 83 -18.58 -1.91 3.18
N PRO A 84 -19.67 -2.16 3.93
CA PRO A 84 -20.04 -3.50 4.35
C PRO A 84 -20.35 -4.38 3.14
N ARG A 85 -20.04 -5.68 3.27
CA ARG A 85 -20.34 -6.63 2.19
C ARG A 85 -21.83 -6.99 2.19
N PRO A 86 -22.49 -7.02 1.03
CA PRO A 86 -23.88 -7.47 0.94
C PRO A 86 -24.02 -8.93 1.37
N HIS A 87 -25.13 -9.27 2.04
CA HIS A 87 -25.45 -10.64 2.42
C HIS A 87 -25.70 -11.54 1.21
N PHE A 88 -26.29 -11.00 0.14
CA PHE A 88 -26.51 -11.73 -1.11
C PHE A 88 -25.24 -11.72 -1.97
N CYS A 89 -24.27 -12.55 -1.59
CA CYS A 89 -23.04 -12.76 -2.37
C CYS A 89 -22.56 -14.21 -2.26
N HIS A 90 -21.60 -14.58 -3.11
CA HIS A 90 -20.92 -15.87 -3.07
C HIS A 90 -19.42 -15.67 -3.34
N LYS A 91 -18.60 -16.73 -3.21
CA LYS A 91 -17.15 -16.65 -3.47
C LYS A 91 -16.81 -16.06 -4.86
N GLY A 92 -17.59 -16.37 -5.89
CA GLY A 92 -17.41 -15.77 -7.22
C GLY A 92 -17.65 -14.25 -7.31
N THR A 93 -18.43 -13.66 -6.38
CA THR A 93 -18.72 -12.21 -6.35
C THR A 93 -17.46 -11.41 -6.04
N TRP A 94 -16.53 -11.99 -5.29
CA TRP A 94 -15.30 -11.34 -4.82
C TRP A 94 -14.07 -11.76 -5.63
N GLY A 95 -14.31 -12.29 -6.83
CA GLY A 95 -13.31 -12.68 -7.80
C GLY A 95 -12.34 -13.76 -7.34
N THR A 96 -11.32 -13.99 -8.16
CA THR A 96 -10.27 -14.98 -7.93
C THR A 96 -8.92 -14.33 -8.21
N ALA A 97 -8.03 -14.27 -7.22
CA ALA A 97 -6.68 -13.77 -7.39
C ALA A 97 -5.72 -14.94 -7.68
N ALA A 98 -4.79 -14.74 -8.62
CA ALA A 98 -3.64 -15.63 -8.81
C ALA A 98 -2.37 -14.99 -8.23
N ILE A 99 -1.58 -15.78 -7.50
CA ILE A 99 -0.24 -15.40 -7.06
C ILE A 99 0.75 -16.30 -7.78
N VAL A 100 1.70 -15.72 -8.51
CA VAL A 100 2.80 -16.45 -9.16
C VAL A 100 4.11 -16.00 -8.53
N GLY A 101 4.79 -16.91 -7.88
CA GLY A 101 6.05 -16.60 -7.21
C GLY A 101 6.63 -17.78 -6.47
N GLY A 102 7.46 -17.51 -5.46
CA GLY A 102 8.02 -18.53 -4.58
C GLY A 102 8.87 -19.58 -5.31
N ASP A 103 10.10 -19.21 -5.59
CA ASP A 103 11.17 -20.08 -6.07
C ASP A 103 11.86 -20.81 -4.90
N ASP A 104 12.76 -21.73 -5.21
CA ASP A 104 13.52 -22.50 -4.22
C ASP A 104 14.21 -21.56 -3.21
N GLY A 105 13.91 -21.75 -1.92
CA GLY A 105 14.39 -20.89 -0.83
C GLY A 105 13.62 -19.58 -0.60
N LYS A 106 12.63 -19.26 -1.43
CA LYS A 106 11.81 -18.03 -1.35
C LYS A 106 10.29 -18.26 -1.36
N ILE A 107 9.83 -19.51 -1.27
CA ILE A 107 8.41 -19.91 -1.23
C ILE A 107 7.57 -19.05 -0.27
N GLY A 108 8.13 -18.70 0.89
CA GLY A 108 7.45 -17.90 1.92
C GLY A 108 6.89 -16.56 1.43
N ALA A 109 7.56 -15.90 0.47
CA ALA A 109 7.08 -14.63 -0.10
C ALA A 109 5.72 -14.78 -0.79
N ALA A 110 5.59 -15.80 -1.65
CA ALA A 110 4.32 -16.10 -2.32
C ALA A 110 3.25 -16.57 -1.34
N ILE A 111 3.60 -17.31 -0.28
CA ILE A 111 2.66 -17.66 0.81
C ILE A 111 2.13 -16.41 1.51
N LEU A 112 3.00 -15.46 1.89
CA LEU A 112 2.62 -14.22 2.57
C LEU A 112 1.66 -13.39 1.72
N ALA A 113 1.96 -13.20 0.43
CA ALA A 113 1.09 -12.52 -0.52
C ALA A 113 -0.28 -13.23 -0.65
N SER A 114 -0.26 -14.56 -0.75
CA SER A 114 -1.47 -15.37 -0.92
C SER A 114 -2.38 -15.31 0.31
N ARG A 115 -1.81 -15.43 1.51
CA ARG A 115 -2.55 -15.30 2.77
C ARG A 115 -3.13 -13.91 2.95
N ALA A 116 -2.38 -12.87 2.60
CA ALA A 116 -2.87 -11.50 2.63
C ALA A 116 -4.07 -11.35 1.67
N ALA A 117 -3.97 -11.88 0.46
CA ALA A 117 -5.06 -11.83 -0.50
C ALA A 117 -6.36 -12.49 0.02
N LEU A 118 -6.25 -13.67 0.66
CA LEU A 118 -7.37 -14.36 1.29
C LEU A 118 -7.97 -13.56 2.45
N ARG A 119 -7.13 -13.09 3.38
CA ARG A 119 -7.57 -12.40 4.60
C ARG A 119 -8.25 -11.07 4.32
N LEU A 120 -7.85 -10.39 3.25
CA LEU A 120 -8.48 -9.14 2.80
C LEU A 120 -9.72 -9.37 1.92
N GLY A 121 -10.05 -10.65 1.69
CA GLY A 121 -11.37 -11.08 1.28
C GLY A 121 -11.55 -11.30 -0.21
N ALA A 122 -10.48 -11.59 -0.96
CA ALA A 122 -10.61 -12.20 -2.28
C ALA A 122 -11.46 -13.48 -2.16
N GLY A 123 -12.37 -13.70 -3.11
CA GLY A 123 -13.31 -14.81 -3.03
C GLY A 123 -12.66 -16.18 -3.12
N ARG A 124 -11.60 -16.27 -3.91
CA ARG A 124 -10.69 -17.40 -4.03
C ARG A 124 -9.28 -16.89 -4.28
N VAL A 125 -8.30 -17.66 -3.85
CA VAL A 125 -6.89 -17.38 -4.14
C VAL A 125 -6.22 -18.66 -4.60
N LYS A 126 -5.53 -18.60 -5.73
CA LYS A 126 -4.75 -19.71 -6.28
C LYS A 126 -3.29 -19.33 -6.42
N THR A 127 -2.38 -20.17 -5.95
CA THR A 127 -0.94 -19.87 -5.94
C THR A 127 -0.20 -20.86 -6.82
N GLU A 128 0.58 -20.34 -7.75
CA GLU A 128 1.57 -21.08 -8.53
C GLU A 128 2.95 -20.83 -7.93
N PHE A 129 3.54 -21.88 -7.38
CA PHE A 129 4.92 -21.83 -6.96
C PHE A 129 5.86 -22.13 -8.14
N LEU A 130 6.94 -21.37 -8.25
CA LEU A 130 7.98 -21.62 -9.24
C LEU A 130 9.05 -22.59 -8.75
N ALA A 131 9.14 -22.80 -7.43
CA ALA A 131 9.98 -23.80 -6.79
C ALA A 131 9.76 -25.22 -7.35
N SER A 132 10.79 -26.04 -7.26
CA SER A 132 10.76 -27.43 -7.75
C SER A 132 10.00 -28.36 -6.79
N ASP A 133 10.13 -28.11 -5.49
CA ASP A 133 9.51 -28.89 -4.40
C ASP A 133 8.64 -27.97 -3.52
N ALA A 134 7.56 -27.49 -4.12
CA ALA A 134 6.62 -26.60 -3.45
C ALA A 134 5.65 -27.39 -2.53
N PRO A 135 5.24 -26.83 -1.37
CA PRO A 135 4.27 -27.48 -0.51
C PRO A 135 2.92 -27.62 -1.23
N ALA A 136 2.27 -28.78 -1.08
CA ALA A 136 0.93 -29.01 -1.65
C ALA A 136 -0.20 -28.33 -0.85
N VAL A 137 0.07 -27.95 0.40
CA VAL A 137 -0.88 -27.31 1.30
C VAL A 137 -0.16 -26.31 2.20
N ASP A 138 -0.83 -25.22 2.54
CA ASP A 138 -0.44 -24.33 3.61
C ASP A 138 -1.21 -24.71 4.91
N PRO A 139 -0.56 -25.29 5.92
CA PRO A 139 -1.25 -25.78 7.12
C PRO A 139 -1.91 -24.66 7.96
N GLU A 140 -1.44 -23.41 7.87
CA GLU A 140 -2.08 -22.30 8.58
C GLU A 140 -3.18 -21.61 7.77
N CYS A 141 -3.32 -21.96 6.48
CA CYS A 141 -4.35 -21.42 5.59
C CYS A 141 -4.81 -22.49 4.58
N PRO A 142 -5.54 -23.53 5.04
CA PRO A 142 -5.98 -24.64 4.18
C PRO A 142 -6.97 -24.22 3.08
N GLU A 143 -7.55 -23.02 3.17
CA GLU A 143 -8.38 -22.43 2.11
C GLU A 143 -7.59 -22.01 0.88
N LEU A 144 -6.26 -21.90 1.01
CA LEU A 144 -5.38 -21.54 -0.09
C LEU A 144 -5.30 -22.67 -1.12
N MET A 145 -5.64 -22.36 -2.37
CA MET A 145 -5.54 -23.33 -3.45
C MET A 145 -4.14 -23.30 -4.05
N ILE A 146 -3.35 -24.35 -3.85
CA ILE A 146 -2.02 -24.45 -4.46
C ILE A 146 -2.13 -25.19 -5.78
N ALA A 147 -1.52 -24.65 -6.83
CA ALA A 147 -1.59 -25.19 -8.17
C ALA A 147 -0.59 -26.35 -8.35
N GLU A 148 -1.07 -27.49 -8.84
CA GLU A 148 -0.22 -28.64 -9.20
C GLU A 148 0.47 -28.45 -10.58
N SER A 149 -0.02 -27.50 -11.38
CA SER A 149 0.47 -27.20 -12.72
C SER A 149 0.38 -25.70 -13.01
N PRO A 150 1.12 -25.19 -14.02
CA PRO A 150 1.08 -23.78 -14.38
C PRO A 150 -0.34 -23.28 -14.61
N LEU A 151 -0.64 -22.09 -14.07
CA LEU A 151 -1.95 -21.47 -14.14
C LEU A 151 -2.19 -20.85 -15.51
N ASP A 152 -3.40 -21.05 -16.03
CA ASP A 152 -3.97 -20.23 -17.09
C ASP A 152 -4.33 -18.84 -16.53
N LEU A 153 -3.39 -17.90 -16.64
CA LEU A 153 -3.46 -16.58 -16.02
C LEU A 153 -4.63 -15.72 -16.52
N ALA A 154 -5.13 -15.97 -17.73
CA ALA A 154 -6.27 -15.23 -18.28
C ALA A 154 -7.60 -15.54 -17.56
N SER A 155 -7.65 -16.63 -16.77
CA SER A 155 -8.87 -17.06 -16.07
C SER A 155 -9.15 -16.36 -14.73
N PHE A 156 -8.29 -15.42 -14.32
CA PHE A 156 -8.32 -14.78 -13.01
C PHE A 156 -8.86 -13.35 -13.07
N SER A 157 -9.30 -12.85 -11.91
CA SER A 157 -9.77 -11.46 -11.75
C SER A 157 -8.62 -10.49 -11.48
N ALA A 158 -7.50 -10.97 -10.92
CA ALA A 158 -6.28 -10.21 -10.71
C ALA A 158 -5.07 -11.14 -10.62
N LEU A 159 -3.92 -10.65 -11.06
CA LEU A 159 -2.63 -11.34 -10.99
C LEU A 159 -1.69 -10.60 -10.03
N VAL A 160 -0.98 -11.33 -9.18
CA VAL A 160 0.16 -10.84 -8.41
C VAL A 160 1.37 -11.69 -8.80
N VAL A 161 2.37 -11.09 -9.42
CA VAL A 161 3.54 -11.78 -9.96
C VAL A 161 4.79 -11.14 -9.41
N GLY A 162 5.73 -11.93 -8.89
CA GLY A 162 6.96 -11.37 -8.33
C GLY A 162 7.42 -11.89 -6.99
N PRO A 163 6.54 -12.01 -5.96
CA PRO A 163 6.95 -12.35 -4.61
C PRO A 163 7.81 -13.61 -4.54
N GLY A 164 9.11 -13.42 -4.35
CA GLY A 164 10.12 -14.47 -4.30
C GLY A 164 10.22 -15.35 -5.55
N MET A 165 9.83 -14.86 -6.74
CA MET A 165 9.74 -15.69 -7.95
C MET A 165 11.09 -16.07 -8.58
N GLY A 166 12.21 -15.53 -8.09
CA GLY A 166 13.52 -15.69 -8.73
C GLY A 166 13.61 -14.96 -10.07
N THR A 167 14.80 -14.98 -10.70
CA THR A 167 15.05 -14.28 -11.98
C THR A 167 15.46 -15.20 -13.12
N GLY A 168 15.26 -16.52 -12.96
CA GLY A 168 15.59 -17.52 -13.96
C GLY A 168 14.63 -17.55 -15.16
N GLU A 169 14.93 -18.40 -16.15
CA GLU A 169 14.16 -18.49 -17.41
C GLU A 169 12.67 -18.80 -17.18
N LYS A 170 12.34 -19.66 -16.20
CA LYS A 170 10.95 -19.97 -15.82
C LYS A 170 10.22 -18.71 -15.35
N SER A 171 10.87 -17.91 -14.52
CA SER A 171 10.35 -16.66 -13.97
C SER A 171 10.14 -15.62 -15.06
N VAL A 172 11.12 -15.44 -15.96
CA VAL A 172 11.02 -14.55 -17.12
C VAL A 172 9.84 -14.95 -18.00
N LYS A 173 9.70 -16.24 -18.31
CA LYS A 173 8.58 -16.74 -19.13
C LYS A 173 7.23 -16.47 -18.47
N ARG A 174 7.07 -16.77 -17.18
CA ARG A 174 5.81 -16.53 -16.46
C ARG A 174 5.47 -15.06 -16.33
N LEU A 175 6.47 -14.18 -16.18
CA LEU A 175 6.26 -12.74 -16.22
C LEU A 175 5.75 -12.30 -17.60
N LEU A 176 6.36 -12.78 -18.69
CA LEU A 176 5.89 -12.49 -20.04
C LEU A 176 4.45 -12.98 -20.28
N ASP A 177 4.13 -14.21 -19.86
CA ASP A 177 2.76 -14.74 -19.93
C ASP A 177 1.76 -13.82 -19.21
N ALA A 178 2.13 -13.30 -18.03
CA ALA A 178 1.29 -12.38 -17.26
C ALA A 178 1.12 -11.01 -17.96
N ILE A 179 2.19 -10.47 -18.54
CA ILE A 179 2.17 -9.22 -19.32
C ILE A 179 1.28 -9.36 -20.57
N HIS A 180 1.18 -10.55 -21.16
CA HIS A 180 0.32 -10.82 -22.31
C HIS A 180 -1.16 -11.06 -21.98
N CYS A 181 -1.55 -11.14 -20.71
CA CYS A 181 -2.95 -11.34 -20.33
C CYS A 181 -3.76 -10.04 -20.46
N GLU A 182 -4.14 -9.62 -21.68
CA GLU A 182 -4.59 -8.24 -21.99
C GLU A 182 -5.74 -7.67 -21.14
N ASP A 183 -6.60 -8.53 -20.58
CA ASP A 183 -7.82 -8.13 -19.85
C ASP A 183 -7.72 -8.31 -18.32
N THR A 184 -6.63 -8.86 -17.80
CA THR A 184 -6.52 -9.18 -16.37
C THR A 184 -5.63 -8.18 -15.64
N PRO A 185 -6.12 -7.41 -14.66
CA PRO A 185 -5.26 -6.52 -13.87
C PRO A 185 -4.03 -7.22 -13.26
N LEU A 186 -2.88 -6.53 -13.26
CA LEU A 186 -1.57 -7.11 -12.91
C LEU A 186 -0.86 -6.29 -11.83
N VAL A 187 -0.39 -6.96 -10.78
CA VAL A 187 0.50 -6.40 -9.75
C VAL A 187 1.87 -7.04 -9.88
N LEU A 188 2.91 -6.23 -10.08
CA LEU A 188 4.30 -6.65 -10.17
C LEU A 188 5.07 -6.19 -8.93
N ASP A 189 5.74 -7.13 -8.27
CA ASP A 189 6.54 -6.87 -7.06
C ASP A 189 7.90 -7.58 -7.13
N ALA A 190 8.83 -7.18 -6.27
CA ALA A 190 10.06 -7.92 -5.98
C ALA A 190 10.85 -8.41 -7.23
N ASP A 191 11.01 -9.73 -7.36
CA ASP A 191 11.83 -10.36 -8.41
C ASP A 191 11.25 -10.07 -9.82
N ALA A 192 9.93 -9.85 -9.97
CA ALA A 192 9.35 -9.42 -11.26
C ALA A 192 9.84 -8.03 -11.69
N LEU A 193 9.96 -7.11 -10.72
CA LEU A 193 10.51 -5.76 -10.97
C LEU A 193 12.00 -5.83 -11.31
N THR A 194 12.73 -6.76 -10.71
CA THR A 194 14.14 -7.00 -11.05
C THR A 194 14.28 -7.50 -12.48
N ILE A 195 13.50 -8.51 -12.89
CA ILE A 195 13.48 -9.00 -14.28
C ILE A 195 13.13 -7.86 -15.25
N LEU A 196 12.11 -7.06 -14.92
CA LEU A 196 11.67 -5.94 -15.74
C LEU A 196 12.77 -4.87 -15.90
N ALA A 197 13.55 -4.60 -14.85
CA ALA A 197 14.67 -3.66 -14.92
C ALA A 197 15.82 -4.17 -15.81
N GLU A 198 16.04 -5.49 -15.86
CA GLU A 198 17.11 -6.13 -16.63
C GLU A 198 16.74 -6.37 -18.10
N LYS A 199 15.44 -6.35 -18.44
CA LYS A 199 14.90 -6.69 -19.76
C LYS A 199 14.06 -5.55 -20.34
N PRO A 200 14.68 -4.62 -21.09
CA PRO A 200 13.97 -3.47 -21.68
C PRO A 200 12.81 -3.88 -22.58
N GLU A 201 12.93 -5.01 -23.28
CA GLU A 201 11.87 -5.57 -24.12
C GLU A 201 10.58 -5.83 -23.32
N LEU A 202 10.68 -6.25 -22.05
CA LEU A 202 9.50 -6.46 -21.20
C LEU A 202 8.87 -5.14 -20.74
N GLN A 203 9.65 -4.06 -20.62
CA GLN A 203 9.11 -2.73 -20.32
C GLN A 203 8.30 -2.17 -21.49
N GLU A 204 8.77 -2.41 -22.71
CA GLU A 204 8.06 -2.03 -23.93
C GLU A 204 6.72 -2.78 -24.04
N GLU A 205 6.71 -4.10 -23.79
CA GLU A 205 5.47 -4.89 -23.75
C GLU A 205 4.53 -4.45 -22.61
N LEU A 206 5.07 -4.06 -21.46
CA LEU A 206 4.27 -3.54 -20.35
C LEU A 206 3.59 -2.22 -20.71
N LEU A 207 4.29 -1.33 -21.44
CA LEU A 207 3.78 -0.02 -21.81
C LEU A 207 2.61 -0.09 -22.81
N THR A 208 2.56 -1.14 -23.64
CA THR A 208 1.47 -1.37 -24.62
C THR A 208 0.25 -2.07 -24.01
N ARG A 209 0.38 -2.59 -22.79
CA ARG A 209 -0.67 -3.30 -22.08
C ARG A 209 -1.88 -2.40 -21.81
N ARG A 210 -3.08 -2.93 -22.08
CA ARG A 210 -4.35 -2.24 -21.84
C ARG A 210 -4.90 -2.43 -20.43
N ALA A 211 -4.81 -3.67 -19.91
CA ALA A 211 -5.20 -3.93 -18.53
C ALA A 211 -4.34 -3.14 -17.54
N MET A 212 -4.99 -2.76 -16.45
CA MET A 212 -4.39 -1.97 -15.39
C MET A 212 -3.22 -2.72 -14.76
N THR A 213 -2.12 -2.00 -14.55
CA THR A 213 -0.89 -2.55 -13.98
C THR A 213 -0.44 -1.73 -12.78
N VAL A 214 -0.01 -2.39 -11.71
CA VAL A 214 0.59 -1.79 -10.52
C VAL A 214 2.00 -2.32 -10.33
N LEU A 215 2.98 -1.44 -10.16
CA LEU A 215 4.34 -1.79 -9.76
C LEU A 215 4.55 -1.33 -8.32
N THR A 216 5.11 -2.19 -7.47
CA THR A 216 5.32 -1.90 -6.05
C THR A 216 6.81 -1.79 -5.65
N PRO A 217 7.64 -0.97 -6.32
CA PRO A 217 9.08 -0.95 -6.07
C PRO A 217 9.42 -0.34 -4.71
N HIS A 218 10.41 -0.93 -4.01
CA HIS A 218 11.18 -0.20 -3.01
C HIS A 218 12.24 0.70 -3.69
N PRO A 219 12.94 1.61 -2.97
CA PRO A 219 13.84 2.58 -3.60
C PRO A 219 14.93 1.96 -4.47
N LEU A 220 15.52 0.83 -4.04
CA LEU A 220 16.51 0.10 -4.84
C LEU A 220 15.94 -0.53 -6.13
N GLU A 221 14.71 -1.06 -6.12
CA GLU A 221 14.03 -1.58 -7.33
C GLU A 221 13.68 -0.42 -8.27
N ALA A 222 13.16 0.68 -7.74
CA ALA A 222 12.84 1.87 -8.52
C ALA A 222 14.08 2.46 -9.20
N ALA A 223 15.19 2.56 -8.48
CA ALA A 223 16.47 3.02 -9.03
C ALA A 223 16.95 2.12 -10.18
N LYS A 224 16.82 0.79 -10.07
CA LYS A 224 17.14 -0.14 -11.15
C LYS A 224 16.23 0.06 -12.37
N LEU A 225 14.91 0.15 -12.17
CA LEU A 225 13.94 0.38 -13.24
C LEU A 225 14.23 1.70 -14.00
N LEU A 226 14.52 2.76 -13.26
CA LEU A 226 14.84 4.09 -13.78
C LEU A 226 16.28 4.22 -14.32
N ARG A 227 17.11 3.18 -14.16
CA ARG A 227 18.57 3.23 -14.42
C ARG A 227 19.25 4.43 -13.75
N ASN A 228 18.87 4.70 -12.51
CA ASN A 228 19.33 5.82 -11.72
C ASN A 228 19.92 5.36 -10.38
N LYS A 229 20.41 6.29 -9.57
CA LYS A 229 20.93 6.05 -8.23
C LYS A 229 19.81 6.09 -7.19
N VAL A 230 19.94 5.31 -6.12
CA VAL A 230 18.96 5.27 -5.02
C VAL A 230 18.84 6.63 -4.34
N GLU A 231 19.97 7.33 -4.19
CA GLU A 231 20.03 8.66 -3.58
C GLU A 231 19.21 9.68 -4.38
N GLU A 232 19.24 9.60 -5.72
CA GLU A 232 18.43 10.47 -6.59
C GLU A 232 16.94 10.14 -6.45
N VAL A 233 16.57 8.85 -6.42
CA VAL A 233 15.18 8.44 -6.20
C VAL A 233 14.66 8.95 -4.85
N GLN A 234 15.47 8.85 -3.79
CA GLN A 234 15.12 9.30 -2.45
C GLN A 234 15.08 10.83 -2.30
N SER A 235 15.88 11.57 -3.08
CA SER A 235 15.93 13.04 -3.03
C SER A 235 14.63 13.69 -3.49
N ASN A 236 13.91 13.04 -4.42
CA ASN A 236 12.60 13.49 -4.89
C ASN A 236 11.70 12.32 -5.29
N ARG A 237 11.16 11.63 -4.28
CA ARG A 237 10.37 10.41 -4.46
C ARG A 237 9.10 10.59 -5.28
N ILE A 238 8.43 11.74 -5.15
CA ILE A 238 7.21 12.03 -5.91
C ILE A 238 7.53 12.23 -7.40
N PHE A 239 8.60 12.97 -7.71
CA PHE A 239 9.04 13.13 -9.09
C PHE A 239 9.39 11.79 -9.73
N TRP A 240 10.20 10.96 -9.07
CA TRP A 240 10.62 9.68 -9.63
C TRP A 240 9.51 8.64 -9.72
N ALA A 241 8.54 8.67 -8.79
CA ALA A 241 7.34 7.83 -8.91
C ALA A 241 6.49 8.23 -10.12
N ARG A 242 6.35 9.54 -10.41
CA ARG A 242 5.67 10.03 -11.61
C ARG A 242 6.41 9.65 -12.88
N GLU A 243 7.73 9.81 -12.90
CA GLU A 243 8.56 9.43 -14.04
C GLU A 243 8.44 7.94 -14.35
N LEU A 244 8.50 7.10 -13.31
CA LEU A 244 8.34 5.65 -13.47
C LEU A 244 6.93 5.29 -13.98
N ALA A 245 5.88 6.00 -13.53
CA ALA A 245 4.50 5.82 -14.01
C ALA A 245 4.36 6.17 -15.49
N LEU A 246 5.07 7.20 -15.96
CA LEU A 246 5.10 7.59 -17.37
C LEU A 246 5.86 6.58 -18.23
N GLN A 247 7.03 6.12 -17.78
CA GLN A 247 7.88 5.18 -18.53
C GLN A 247 7.25 3.80 -18.67
N THR A 248 6.53 3.33 -17.65
CA THR A 248 5.95 1.97 -17.62
C THR A 248 4.47 1.93 -17.99
N GLY A 249 3.79 3.08 -17.97
CA GLY A 249 2.34 3.17 -18.12
C GLY A 249 1.55 2.66 -16.90
N ALA A 250 2.22 2.21 -15.84
CA ALA A 250 1.61 1.59 -14.68
C ALA A 250 1.33 2.59 -13.53
N ALA A 251 0.48 2.18 -12.59
CA ALA A 251 0.40 2.79 -11.28
C ALA A 251 1.62 2.39 -10.44
N ILE A 252 2.27 3.35 -9.80
CA ILE A 252 3.50 3.12 -9.03
C ILE A 252 3.20 3.24 -7.55
N VAL A 253 3.62 2.26 -6.77
CA VAL A 253 3.63 2.29 -5.30
C VAL A 253 5.09 2.26 -4.84
N LEU A 254 5.70 3.45 -4.76
CA LEU A 254 7.08 3.62 -4.32
C LEU A 254 7.17 3.50 -2.80
N LYS A 255 7.51 2.29 -2.34
CA LYS A 255 7.59 1.91 -0.92
C LYS A 255 8.68 2.71 -0.19
N GLY A 256 8.45 2.99 1.08
CA GLY A 256 9.38 3.66 1.99
C GLY A 256 8.63 4.51 3.02
N THR A 257 9.35 5.30 3.83
CA THR A 257 8.72 6.23 4.78
C THR A 257 7.85 7.24 4.04
N GLY A 258 6.53 7.22 4.25
CA GLY A 258 5.58 7.93 3.39
C GLY A 258 5.56 7.29 1.99
N THR A 259 4.96 6.11 1.86
CA THR A 259 4.81 5.44 0.55
C THR A 259 4.16 6.40 -0.43
N VAL A 260 4.76 6.56 -1.61
CA VAL A 260 4.22 7.42 -2.66
C VAL A 260 3.46 6.55 -3.65
N VAL A 261 2.21 6.90 -3.93
CA VAL A 261 1.42 6.31 -5.00
C VAL A 261 1.33 7.31 -6.15
N SER A 262 1.65 6.91 -7.37
CA SER A 262 1.55 7.79 -8.54
C SER A 262 0.87 7.10 -9.70
N LEU A 263 0.04 7.85 -10.42
CA LEU A 263 -0.60 7.39 -11.65
C LEU A 263 0.01 8.06 -12.87
N ARG A 264 -0.19 7.46 -14.05
CA ARG A 264 0.21 8.04 -15.34
C ARG A 264 -0.41 9.42 -15.61
N SER A 265 -1.56 9.73 -15.00
CA SER A 265 -2.19 11.05 -15.09
C SER A 265 -1.43 12.18 -14.39
N GLY A 266 -0.37 11.87 -13.63
CA GLY A 266 0.40 12.86 -12.85
C GLY A 266 -0.09 13.06 -11.42
N HIS A 267 -1.31 12.61 -11.08
CA HIS A 267 -1.79 12.54 -9.70
C HIS A 267 -0.86 11.66 -8.84
N ALA A 268 -0.53 12.17 -7.65
CA ALA A 268 0.26 11.46 -6.66
C ALA A 268 -0.34 11.59 -5.26
N TRP A 269 -0.17 10.55 -4.46
CA TRP A 269 -0.58 10.49 -3.07
C TRP A 269 0.58 10.07 -2.19
N VAL A 270 0.64 10.61 -0.98
CA VAL A 270 1.56 10.14 0.07
C VAL A 270 0.75 9.45 1.16
N ASN A 271 1.14 8.24 1.52
CA ASN A 271 0.52 7.52 2.63
C ASN A 271 1.00 8.10 3.97
N PRO A 272 0.11 8.68 4.80
CA PRO A 272 0.50 9.22 6.10
C PRO A 272 0.68 8.13 7.18
N THR A 273 0.20 6.90 6.91
CA THR A 273 0.17 5.81 7.90
C THR A 273 1.45 4.96 7.92
N GLY A 274 1.52 4.02 8.86
CA GLY A 274 2.64 3.11 9.06
C GLY A 274 3.53 3.51 10.22
N SER A 275 4.55 2.70 10.45
CA SER A 275 5.56 2.95 11.47
C SER A 275 6.86 2.26 11.06
N ALA A 276 7.93 2.50 11.82
CA ALA A 276 9.19 1.79 11.65
C ALA A 276 9.03 0.26 11.80
N ALA A 277 7.94 -0.21 12.43
CA ALA A 277 7.66 -1.63 12.58
C ALA A 277 7.43 -2.39 11.26
N LEU A 278 7.18 -1.68 10.16
CA LEU A 278 7.04 -2.26 8.82
C LEU A 278 8.39 -2.62 8.17
N ALA A 279 9.52 -2.20 8.75
CA ALA A 279 10.86 -2.54 8.28
C ALA A 279 11.26 -3.99 8.59
N THR A 280 10.36 -4.92 8.29
CA THR A 280 10.52 -6.38 8.45
C THR A 280 10.42 -7.03 7.08
N ALA A 281 11.24 -8.07 6.83
CA ALA A 281 11.15 -8.84 5.60
C ALA A 281 9.73 -9.41 5.39
N GLY A 282 9.26 -9.40 4.15
CA GLY A 282 7.96 -9.94 3.75
C GLY A 282 6.77 -8.99 3.91
N THR A 283 6.92 -7.82 4.53
CA THR A 283 5.82 -6.84 4.60
C THR A 283 5.44 -6.30 3.22
N GLY A 284 6.39 -6.26 2.28
CA GLY A 284 6.14 -5.96 0.86
C GLY A 284 5.26 -7.00 0.18
N ASP A 285 5.52 -8.29 0.40
CA ASP A 285 4.73 -9.39 -0.15
C ASP A 285 3.27 -9.33 0.34
N VAL A 286 3.09 -8.96 1.61
CA VAL A 286 1.76 -8.72 2.17
C VAL A 286 1.06 -7.57 1.44
N LEU A 287 1.75 -6.46 1.18
CA LEU A 287 1.17 -5.32 0.46
C LEU A 287 0.73 -5.71 -0.96
N SER A 288 1.57 -6.42 -1.72
CA SER A 288 1.21 -6.86 -3.08
C SER A 288 0.02 -7.82 -3.09
N GLY A 289 -0.05 -8.72 -2.10
CA GLY A 289 -1.23 -9.57 -1.86
C GLY A 289 -2.51 -8.78 -1.51
N MET A 290 -2.40 -7.74 -0.68
CA MET A 290 -3.52 -6.86 -0.33
C MET A 290 -4.05 -6.10 -1.55
N ILE A 291 -3.15 -5.53 -2.37
CA ILE A 291 -3.52 -4.84 -3.62
C ILE A 291 -4.23 -5.83 -4.55
N GLY A 292 -3.65 -7.01 -4.79
CA GLY A 292 -4.26 -8.06 -5.61
C GLY A 292 -5.64 -8.49 -5.10
N SER A 293 -5.85 -8.53 -3.78
CA SER A 293 -7.15 -8.82 -3.17
C SER A 293 -8.22 -7.82 -3.56
N PHE A 294 -7.95 -6.53 -3.41
CA PHE A 294 -8.94 -5.49 -3.69
C PHE A 294 -9.22 -5.37 -5.19
N ILE A 295 -8.20 -5.53 -6.03
CA ILE A 295 -8.40 -5.59 -7.48
C ILE A 295 -9.27 -6.80 -7.86
N ALA A 296 -9.00 -7.98 -7.31
CA ALA A 296 -9.82 -9.17 -7.58
C ALA A 296 -11.29 -9.01 -7.14
N GLN A 297 -11.53 -8.22 -6.09
CA GLN A 297 -12.88 -7.90 -5.61
C GLN A 297 -13.64 -6.92 -6.52
N GLY A 298 -13.00 -6.38 -7.56
CA GLY A 298 -13.62 -5.48 -8.53
C GLY A 298 -13.59 -4.00 -8.14
N TYR A 299 -12.81 -3.61 -7.12
CA TYR A 299 -12.55 -2.19 -6.89
C TYR A 299 -11.71 -1.62 -8.03
N ASP A 300 -11.94 -0.35 -8.39
CA ASP A 300 -11.09 0.34 -9.35
C ASP A 300 -9.64 0.44 -8.83
N LEU A 301 -8.69 0.60 -9.75
CA LEU A 301 -7.27 0.54 -9.45
C LEU A 301 -6.84 1.54 -8.37
N THR A 302 -7.33 2.78 -8.47
CA THR A 302 -6.94 3.86 -7.58
C THR A 302 -7.43 3.55 -6.18
N THR A 303 -8.73 3.24 -6.03
CA THR A 303 -9.32 2.81 -4.75
C THR A 303 -8.58 1.60 -4.16
N ALA A 304 -8.35 0.57 -4.98
CA ALA A 304 -7.70 -0.67 -4.54
C ALA A 304 -6.27 -0.43 -4.02
N VAL A 305 -5.46 0.34 -4.76
CA VAL A 305 -4.07 0.64 -4.38
C VAL A 305 -4.02 1.53 -3.15
N LEU A 306 -4.75 2.65 -3.15
CA LEU A 306 -4.71 3.62 -2.06
C LEU A 306 -5.23 3.00 -0.76
N GLY A 307 -6.33 2.24 -0.82
CA GLY A 307 -6.87 1.54 0.34
C GLY A 307 -5.95 0.44 0.87
N ALA A 308 -5.29 -0.33 0.00
CA ALA A 308 -4.32 -1.34 0.42
C ALA A 308 -3.10 -0.71 1.10
N VAL A 309 -2.53 0.34 0.51
CA VAL A 309 -1.36 1.06 1.04
C VAL A 309 -1.68 1.71 2.38
N TRP A 310 -2.83 2.38 2.49
CA TRP A 310 -3.27 2.99 3.73
C TRP A 310 -3.51 1.94 4.82
N LEU A 311 -4.25 0.87 4.52
CA LEU A 311 -4.59 -0.16 5.50
C LEU A 311 -3.35 -0.93 5.98
N HIS A 312 -2.39 -1.19 5.07
CA HIS A 312 -1.11 -1.81 5.40
C HIS A 312 -0.33 -0.98 6.43
N GLY A 313 -0.27 0.33 6.22
CA GLY A 313 0.34 1.25 7.18
C GLY A 313 -0.44 1.33 8.50
N ALA A 314 -1.76 1.52 8.42
CA ALA A 314 -2.63 1.61 9.58
C ALA A 314 -2.54 0.36 10.48
N ALA A 315 -2.41 -0.83 9.89
CA ALA A 315 -2.27 -2.09 10.62
C ALA A 315 -0.99 -2.19 11.48
N ALA A 316 0.05 -1.42 11.15
CA ALA A 316 1.30 -1.36 11.89
C ALA A 316 1.49 -0.04 12.68
N GLN A 317 0.54 0.90 12.59
CA GLN A 317 0.67 2.27 13.12
C GLN A 317 1.05 2.30 14.60
N CYS A 318 0.39 1.48 15.42
CA CYS A 318 0.61 1.44 16.87
C CYS A 318 1.63 0.37 17.31
N ALA A 319 2.30 -0.29 16.37
CA ALA A 319 3.33 -1.27 16.71
C ALA A 319 4.62 -0.56 17.10
N THR A 320 5.13 -0.87 18.29
CA THR A 320 6.40 -0.34 18.83
C THR A 320 7.59 -1.26 18.52
N MET A 321 7.32 -2.50 18.13
CA MET A 321 8.30 -3.52 17.72
C MET A 321 8.02 -3.94 16.27
N PRO A 322 9.03 -4.44 15.54
CA PRO A 322 8.84 -4.97 14.19
C PRO A 322 7.68 -5.97 14.11
N VAL A 323 6.74 -5.75 13.18
CA VAL A 323 5.59 -6.63 12.98
C VAL A 323 5.99 -7.73 12.00
N LEU A 324 5.72 -8.99 12.37
CA LEU A 324 5.92 -10.12 11.47
C LEU A 324 4.95 -10.01 10.28
N ALA A 325 5.41 -10.31 9.07
CA ALA A 325 4.61 -10.14 7.86
C ALA A 325 3.27 -10.90 7.90
N ASP A 326 3.27 -12.16 8.36
CA ASP A 326 2.03 -12.94 8.47
C ASP A 326 1.04 -12.31 9.48
N GLU A 327 1.54 -11.77 10.59
CA GLU A 327 0.74 -11.04 11.58
C GLU A 327 0.16 -9.74 11.01
N LEU A 328 0.91 -9.03 10.19
CA LEU A 328 0.48 -7.78 9.55
C LEU A 328 -0.82 -7.99 8.75
N SER A 329 -0.91 -9.06 7.97
CA SER A 329 -2.12 -9.36 7.19
C SER A 329 -3.35 -9.65 8.07
N ARG A 330 -3.15 -10.29 9.24
CA ARG A 330 -4.22 -10.51 10.23
C ARG A 330 -4.67 -9.20 10.89
N ARG A 331 -3.72 -8.33 11.23
CA ARG A 331 -4.00 -6.99 11.77
C ARG A 331 -4.79 -6.16 10.77
N ALA A 332 -4.38 -6.14 9.49
CA ALA A 332 -5.07 -5.44 8.42
C ALA A 332 -6.51 -5.93 8.23
N ALA A 333 -6.74 -7.25 8.17
CA ALA A 333 -8.09 -7.82 8.05
C ALA A 333 -8.99 -7.47 9.25
N THR A 334 -8.43 -7.52 10.46
CA THR A 334 -9.13 -7.14 11.70
C THR A 334 -9.53 -5.67 11.68
N ALA A 335 -8.59 -4.78 11.32
CA ALA A 335 -8.83 -3.35 11.21
C ALA A 335 -9.91 -3.04 10.16
N LEU A 336 -9.84 -3.66 8.97
CA LEU A 336 -10.86 -3.50 7.93
C LEU A 336 -12.25 -3.94 8.41
N GLY A 337 -12.33 -5.08 9.12
CA GLY A 337 -13.58 -5.55 9.70
C GLY A 337 -14.16 -4.59 10.76
N MET A 338 -13.29 -3.96 11.56
CA MET A 338 -13.70 -2.93 12.53
C MET A 338 -14.22 -1.67 11.85
N LEU A 339 -13.53 -1.18 10.82
CA LEU A 339 -13.92 0.01 10.06
C LEU A 339 -15.27 -0.19 9.33
N ARG A 340 -15.47 -1.35 8.67
CA ARG A 340 -16.75 -1.71 8.05
C ARG A 340 -17.92 -1.73 9.04
N ARG A 341 -17.69 -2.27 10.25
CA ARG A 341 -18.72 -2.28 11.31
C ARG A 341 -19.02 -0.89 11.86
N ALA A 342 -18.00 -0.03 11.99
CA ALA A 342 -18.21 1.34 12.43
C ALA A 342 -19.10 2.10 11.43
N LYS A 343 -18.86 1.90 10.12
CA LYS A 343 -19.66 2.51 9.05
C LYS A 343 -21.12 2.04 9.03
N LEU A 344 -21.39 0.75 9.28
CA LEU A 344 -22.76 0.23 9.48
C LEU A 344 -23.48 0.97 10.61
N ARG A 345 -22.85 1.05 11.79
CA ARG A 345 -23.49 1.68 12.96
C ARG A 345 -23.79 3.15 12.74
N TRP A 346 -22.92 3.88 12.05
CA TRP A 346 -23.18 5.28 11.69
C TRP A 346 -24.31 5.42 10.67
N ALA A 347 -24.43 4.50 9.72
CA ALA A 347 -25.56 4.49 8.79
C ALA A 347 -26.88 4.17 9.50
N GLU A 348 -26.87 3.26 10.48
CA GLU A 348 -28.04 2.86 11.27
C GLU A 348 -28.46 3.90 12.32
N ALA A 349 -27.49 4.62 12.91
CA ALA A 349 -27.75 5.62 13.96
C ALA A 349 -28.43 6.90 13.44
N GLY A 350 -28.40 7.17 12.14
CA GLY A 350 -28.80 8.47 11.60
C GLY A 350 -27.95 9.61 12.19
N SER A 351 -28.22 10.84 11.79
CA SER A 351 -27.45 12.05 12.13
C SER A 351 -27.52 12.50 13.60
N ASP A 352 -27.65 11.58 14.56
CA ASP A 352 -27.57 11.87 15.99
C ASP A 352 -26.27 11.30 16.58
N PRO A 353 -25.19 12.11 16.65
CA PRO A 353 -23.87 11.65 17.07
C PRO A 353 -23.84 11.16 18.53
N LEU A 354 -24.80 11.51 19.37
CA LEU A 354 -24.85 11.09 20.78
C LEU A 354 -25.31 9.64 20.95
N SER A 355 -26.03 9.07 19.99
CA SER A 355 -26.42 7.65 20.01
C SER A 355 -25.25 6.70 19.69
N ALA A 356 -24.22 7.19 18.99
CA ALA A 356 -23.05 6.42 18.58
C ALA A 356 -21.93 6.33 19.64
N VAL A 357 -21.98 7.14 20.69
CA VAL A 357 -20.98 7.19 21.79
C VAL A 357 -21.24 6.12 22.87
N GLY A 358 -22.18 5.20 22.63
CA GLY A 358 -22.43 4.02 23.47
C GLY A 358 -21.26 3.03 23.49
N THR A 359 -20.26 3.36 24.30
CA THR A 359 -19.38 2.40 24.99
C THR A 359 -18.52 1.50 24.08
N ILE A 360 -17.47 2.06 23.48
CA ILE A 360 -16.25 1.27 23.27
C ILE A 360 -15.57 1.11 24.64
N ALA A 361 -16.10 0.25 25.49
CA ALA A 361 -15.32 -0.31 26.60
C ALA A 361 -14.35 -1.34 26.00
N LEU A 362 -13.17 -0.86 25.60
CA LEU A 362 -12.05 -1.74 25.27
C LEU A 362 -11.73 -2.57 26.52
N GLN A 363 -11.79 -3.90 26.42
CA GLN A 363 -11.16 -4.76 27.43
C GLN A 363 -9.65 -4.48 27.42
N PRO A 364 -8.98 -4.43 28.60
CA PRO A 364 -7.53 -4.23 28.65
C PRO A 364 -6.83 -5.35 27.87
N GLY A 365 -6.15 -5.01 26.76
CA GLY A 365 -5.38 -5.96 25.95
C GLY A 365 -5.71 -6.02 24.46
N GLN A 366 -6.72 -5.30 23.96
CA GLN A 366 -6.96 -5.18 22.52
C GLN A 366 -6.27 -3.94 21.96
N LEU A 367 -5.14 -4.14 21.25
CA LEU A 367 -4.49 -3.14 20.40
C LEU A 367 -5.39 -2.85 19.19
N ALA A 368 -6.36 -1.96 19.35
CA ALA A 368 -6.92 -1.22 18.23
C ALA A 368 -5.98 -0.06 17.89
N PRO A 369 -5.77 0.29 16.61
CA PRO A 369 -5.22 1.59 16.31
C PRO A 369 -6.16 2.62 16.92
N ALA A 370 -5.62 3.54 17.73
CA ALA A 370 -6.37 4.73 18.09
C ALA A 370 -6.89 5.34 16.78
N PRO A 371 -8.17 5.76 16.69
CA PRO A 371 -8.59 6.53 15.54
C PRO A 371 -7.59 7.67 15.43
N VAL A 372 -6.93 7.77 14.27
CA VAL A 372 -6.34 9.04 13.85
C VAL A 372 -7.46 10.04 14.10
N GLU A 373 -7.28 10.95 15.05
CA GLU A 373 -8.28 11.97 15.32
C GLU A 373 -8.65 12.55 13.96
N MET A 374 -9.92 12.37 13.63
CA MET A 374 -10.51 12.86 12.41
C MET A 374 -10.06 14.29 12.24
N ILE A 375 -9.38 14.58 11.13
CA ILE A 375 -9.43 15.90 10.52
C ILE A 375 -10.90 16.28 10.57
N GLY A 376 -11.21 17.24 11.44
CA GLY A 376 -12.57 17.60 11.75
C GLY A 376 -13.26 18.02 10.46
N LYS A 377 -14.14 17.18 9.94
CA LYS A 377 -15.20 17.62 9.04
C LYS A 377 -16.13 18.53 9.85
N VAL A 378 -15.77 19.80 9.96
CA VAL A 378 -16.77 20.85 10.10
C VAL A 378 -17.18 21.19 8.68
N ARG A 379 -18.33 20.67 8.27
CA ARG A 379 -19.04 21.16 7.07
C ARG A 379 -19.29 22.65 7.25
N HIS A 380 -18.96 23.46 6.24
CA HIS A 380 -19.95 24.30 5.55
C HIS A 380 -19.59 24.49 4.09
#